data_AF-P59358-F1
#
_entry.id   AF-P59358-F1
#
_cell.length_a   1.000
_cell.length_b   1.000
_cell.length_c   1.000
_cell.angle_alpha   90.00
_cell.angle_beta   90.00
_cell.angle_gamma   90.00
#
_symmetry.space_group_name_H-M   'P 1'
#
loop_
_entity.id
_entity.type
_entity.pdbx_description
1 polymer ?
#
loop_
_entity_poly.entity_id
_entity_poly.type
_entity_poly.pdbx_seq_one_letter_code
_entity_poly.pdbx_strand_id
1 'polypeptide(L)' 'KSCCPSTTARNIYNTCRLTGASRSVCASLSGCKIISGSTCDSGWNH' A
#
# COMPACT_ATOMS: atom_id res chain seq x y z
N LYS A 1 -7.38 5.35 -0.26
CA LYS A 1 -5.91 5.61 -0.20
C LYS A 1 -5.16 4.33 0.20
N SER A 2 -3.90 4.13 -0.21
CA SER A 2 -3.08 3.01 0.29
C SER A 2 -2.14 3.45 1.41
N CYS A 3 -2.10 2.68 2.48
CA CYS A 3 -1.32 2.95 3.70
C CYS A 3 -0.42 1.73 3.98
N CYS A 4 0.87 1.94 4.15
CA CYS A 4 1.86 0.85 4.27
C CYS A 4 2.60 0.92 5.61
N PRO A 5 2.93 -0.23 6.22
CA PRO A 5 3.52 -0.28 7.56
C PRO A 5 5.02 0.03 7.59
N SER A 6 5.68 0.02 6.43
CA SER A 6 7.11 0.27 6.29
C SER A 6 7.44 0.75 4.89
N THR A 7 8.61 1.38 4.72
CA THR A 7 9.12 1.80 3.41
C THR A 7 9.29 0.60 2.47
N THR A 8 9.68 -0.57 2.99
CA THR A 8 9.77 -1.80 2.19
C THR A 8 8.41 -2.21 1.63
N ALA A 9 7.36 -2.19 2.45
CA ALA A 9 6.00 -2.47 2.00
C ALA A 9 5.53 -1.45 0.95
N ARG A 10 5.84 -0.16 1.14
CA ARG A 10 5.56 0.87 0.12
C ARG A 10 6.26 0.57 -1.20
N ASN A 11 7.52 0.19 -1.18
CA ASN A 11 8.28 -0.14 -2.38
C ASN A 11 7.67 -1.34 -3.11
N ILE A 12 7.29 -2.41 -2.38
CA ILE A 12 6.61 -3.58 -2.97
C ILE A 12 5.27 -3.16 -3.60
N TYR A 13 4.47 -2.36 -2.89
CA TYR A 13 3.19 -1.85 -3.42
C TYR A 13 3.40 -1.05 -4.71
N ASN A 14 4.39 -0.15 -4.73
CA ASN A 14 4.69 0.68 -5.88
C ASN A 14 5.18 -0.17 -7.08
N THR A 15 6.09 -1.11 -6.87
CA THR A 15 6.56 -2.02 -7.91
C THR A 15 5.43 -2.87 -8.46
N CYS A 16 4.57 -3.42 -7.59
CA CYS A 16 3.38 -4.14 -8.04
C CYS A 16 2.44 -3.25 -8.87
N ARG A 17 2.27 -1.98 -8.48
CA ARG A 17 1.42 -1.05 -9.24
C ARG A 17 2.00 -0.70 -10.61
N LEU A 18 3.33 -0.71 -10.77
CA LEU A 18 4.00 -0.49 -12.05
C LEU A 18 3.71 -1.61 -13.07
N THR A 19 3.41 -2.83 -12.63
CA THR A 19 3.03 -3.92 -13.54
C THR A 19 1.60 -3.82 -14.06
N GLY A 20 0.82 -2.86 -13.56
CA GLY A 20 -0.61 -2.71 -13.90
C GLY A 20 -1.56 -3.50 -12.98
N ALA A 21 -1.04 -4.27 -12.02
CA ALA A 21 -1.87 -5.02 -11.09
C ALA A 21 -2.79 -4.11 -10.24
N SER A 22 -3.96 -4.61 -9.86
CA SER A 22 -4.97 -3.83 -9.14
C SER A 22 -4.48 -3.39 -7.75
N ARG A 23 -5.08 -2.32 -7.22
CA ARG A 23 -4.70 -1.81 -5.89
C ARG A 23 -4.89 -2.87 -4.80
N SER A 24 -5.98 -3.64 -4.85
CA SER A 24 -6.29 -4.68 -3.87
C SER A 24 -5.25 -5.81 -3.89
N VAL A 25 -4.85 -6.26 -5.09
CA VAL A 25 -3.77 -7.25 -5.24
C VAL A 25 -2.46 -6.72 -4.67
N CYS A 26 -2.06 -5.50 -5.05
CA CYS A 26 -0.81 -4.93 -4.57
C CYS A 26 -0.82 -4.69 -3.07
N ALA A 27 -1.94 -4.27 -2.48
CA ALA A 27 -2.09 -4.11 -1.05
C ALA A 27 -1.92 -5.44 -0.31
N SER A 28 -2.57 -6.51 -0.79
CA SER A 28 -2.43 -7.85 -0.22
C SER A 28 -0.98 -8.36 -0.32
N LEU A 29 -0.33 -8.17 -1.47
CA LEU A 29 1.04 -8.62 -1.68
C LEU A 29 2.05 -7.90 -0.78
N SER A 30 1.89 -6.59 -0.61
CA SER A 30 2.82 -5.76 0.14
C SER A 30 2.50 -5.68 1.64
N GLY A 31 1.38 -6.27 2.09
CA GLY A 31 0.85 -6.07 3.43
C GLY A 31 0.37 -4.63 3.70
N CYS A 32 0.11 -3.83 2.65
CA CYS A 32 -0.49 -2.51 2.80
C CYS A 32 -2.02 -2.63 2.91
N LYS A 33 -2.67 -1.58 3.40
CA LYS A 33 -4.14 -1.49 3.47
C LYS A 33 -4.67 -0.49 2.45
N ILE A 34 -5.89 -0.70 1.99
CA ILE A 34 -6.66 0.34 1.30
C ILE A 34 -7.73 0.84 2.25
N ILE A 35 -7.74 2.15 2.48
CA ILE A 35 -8.76 2.85 3.27
C ILE A 35 -9.66 3.67 2.35
N SER A 36 -10.91 3.92 2.78
CA SER A 36 -11.82 4.86 2.12
C SER A 36 -11.43 6.33 2.39
N GLY A 37 -10.78 6.62 3.51
CA GLY A 37 -10.33 7.96 3.90
C GLY A 37 -9.07 8.47 3.19
N SER A 38 -8.68 9.69 3.56
CA SER A 38 -7.51 10.41 3.04
C SER A 38 -6.27 10.33 3.95
N THR A 39 -6.43 9.88 5.20
CA THR A 39 -5.35 9.86 6.20
C THR A 39 -5.08 8.44 6.67
N CYS A 40 -3.80 8.08 6.74
CA CYS A 40 -3.37 6.78 7.28
C CYS A 40 -3.16 6.88 8.78
N ASP A 41 -3.47 5.80 9.50
CA ASP A 41 -3.20 5.71 10.94
C ASP A 41 -1.68 5.74 11.22
N SER A 42 -1.33 6.06 12.47
CA SER A 42 0.05 6.02 12.94
C SER A 42 0.66 4.63 12.72
N GLY A 43 1.90 4.59 12.19
CA GLY A 43 2.58 3.36 11.81
C GLY A 43 2.18 2.79 10.45
N TRP A 44 1.29 3.45 9.70
CA TRP A 44 0.89 3.06 8.33
C TRP A 44 1.13 4.17 7.30
N ASN A 45 2.01 5.12 7.64
CA ASN A 45 2.28 6.35 6.91
C ASN A 45 3.46 6.24 5.93
N HIS A 46 3.90 5.01 5.61
CA HIS A 46 4.89 4.76 4.56
C HIS A 46 4.22 4.62 3.19
#